data_AF-A0AA37WEK6-F1
#
_entry.id   AF-A0AA37WEK6-F1
#
_cell.length_a   1.000
_cell.length_b   1.000
_cell.length_c   1.000
_cell.angle_alpha   90.00
_cell.angle_beta   90.00
_cell.angle_gamma   90.00
#
_symmetry.space_group_name_H-M   'P 1'
#
loop_
_entity.id
_entity.type
_entity.pdbx_description
1 polymer ?
#
loop_
_entity_poly.entity_id
_entity_poly.type
_entity_poly.pdbx_seq_one_letter_code
_entity_poly.pdbx_strand_id
1 'polypeptide(L)'
;MQNKILILAGLFMMVMSSCSPRLTPFTQKLYKENGWSERDLQSIQFYLSQDIVLTRQMREGESAIKDGKVKVVAGREIEEVRFPKGTPGVLLFIPKINRFAISFEEGGDDKYMMFGPNQKYSGKYMMLAADWDRDYGTVSYNDRVYRTDSNSAYSALLIDLKAIRKTTIKKKTAKGRTVN
;
A
#
# COMPACT_ATOMS: atom_id res chain seq x y z
N MET A 1 35.71 -40.95 21.29
CA MET A 1 34.63 -40.58 20.34
C MET A 1 33.83 -39.37 20.84
N GLN A 2 34.48 -38.22 21.11
CA GLN A 2 33.81 -37.02 21.66
C GLN A 2 33.96 -35.76 20.78
N ASN A 3 34.88 -35.75 19.80
CA ASN A 3 35.12 -34.56 18.96
C ASN A 3 34.36 -34.55 17.62
N LYS A 4 33.59 -35.59 17.30
CA LYS A 4 32.79 -35.62 16.05
C LYS A 4 31.38 -35.04 16.22
N ILE A 5 30.87 -34.94 17.45
CA ILE A 5 29.51 -34.44 17.73
C ILE A 5 29.47 -32.89 17.74
N LEU A 6 30.59 -32.24 18.12
CA LEU A 6 30.67 -30.77 18.15
C LEU A 6 30.77 -30.12 16.76
N ILE A 7 31.22 -30.86 15.74
CA ILE A 7 31.29 -30.34 14.36
C ILE A 7 29.91 -30.40 13.67
N LEU A 8 28.99 -31.24 14.15
CA LEU A 8 27.65 -31.35 13.58
C LEU A 8 26.67 -30.26 14.07
N ALA A 9 27.02 -29.53 15.13
CA ALA A 9 26.21 -28.44 15.68
C ALA A 9 26.50 -27.06 15.05
N GLY A 10 27.63 -26.91 14.33
CA GLY A 10 28.06 -25.63 13.74
C GLY A 10 27.47 -25.31 12.35
N LEU A 11 26.85 -26.26 11.68
CA LEU A 11 26.42 -26.13 10.27
C LEU A 11 24.92 -25.81 10.08
N PHE A 12 24.18 -25.52 11.16
CA PHE A 12 22.73 -25.24 11.08
C PHE A 12 22.37 -23.73 11.10
N MET A 13 23.35 -22.83 11.14
CA MET A 13 23.08 -21.41 11.42
C MET A 13 23.09 -20.48 10.20
N MET A 14 23.16 -20.99 8.96
CA MET A 14 23.48 -20.13 7.80
C MET A 14 22.54 -20.25 6.59
N VAL A 15 21.22 -20.28 6.82
CA VAL A 15 20.22 -20.08 5.74
C VAL A 15 18.96 -19.37 6.24
N MET A 16 19.12 -18.16 6.79
CA MET A 16 18.03 -17.19 6.84
C MET A 16 18.29 -16.08 5.82
N SER A 17 18.42 -16.47 4.54
CA SER A 17 18.34 -15.51 3.44
C SER A 17 16.89 -15.05 3.34
N SER A 18 16.51 -14.08 4.17
CA SER A 18 15.25 -13.35 4.02
C SER A 18 15.32 -12.59 2.68
N CYS A 19 14.84 -13.23 1.62
CA CYS A 19 14.52 -12.53 0.37
C CYS A 19 13.32 -11.64 0.69
N SER A 20 13.58 -10.41 1.12
CA SER A 20 12.53 -9.41 1.17
C SER A 20 11.94 -9.25 -0.24
N PRO A 21 10.60 -9.18 -0.36
CA PRO A 21 9.96 -9.05 -1.65
C PRO A 21 10.45 -7.75 -2.32
N ARG A 22 10.94 -7.87 -3.55
CA ARG A 22 11.39 -6.71 -4.32
C ARG A 22 10.15 -5.97 -4.85
N LEU A 23 9.69 -5.01 -4.06
CA LEU A 23 8.57 -4.17 -4.42
C LEU A 23 8.89 -3.30 -5.64
N THR A 24 7.96 -3.28 -6.60
CA THR A 24 8.08 -2.55 -7.87
C THR A 24 6.97 -1.49 -7.93
N PRO A 25 7.26 -0.26 -8.38
CA PRO A 25 6.23 0.75 -8.55
C PRO A 25 5.11 0.28 -9.49
N PHE A 26 3.87 0.41 -9.03
CA PHE A 26 2.70 0.16 -9.85
C PHE A 26 2.51 1.35 -10.80
N THR A 27 2.59 1.08 -12.10
CA THR A 27 2.51 2.11 -13.15
C THR A 27 1.40 1.82 -14.13
N GLN A 28 0.92 2.86 -14.82
CA GLN A 28 -0.07 2.71 -15.89
C GLN A 28 0.40 1.76 -16.99
N LYS A 29 1.70 1.80 -17.32
CA LYS A 29 2.29 0.89 -18.31
C LYS A 29 2.16 -0.56 -17.84
N LEU A 30 2.58 -0.84 -16.60
CA LEU A 30 2.50 -2.17 -16.02
C LEU A 30 1.05 -2.69 -15.96
N TYR A 31 0.12 -1.83 -15.55
CA TYR A 31 -1.30 -2.15 -15.51
C TYR A 31 -1.82 -2.55 -16.90
N LYS A 32 -1.54 -1.74 -17.94
CA LYS A 32 -1.99 -2.02 -19.31
C LYS A 32 -1.33 -3.27 -19.92
N GLU A 33 -0.02 -3.44 -19.73
CA GLU A 33 0.74 -4.56 -20.31
C GLU A 33 0.32 -5.93 -19.74
N ASN A 34 -0.08 -5.97 -18.47
CA ASN A 34 -0.56 -7.22 -17.85
C ASN A 34 -2.06 -7.47 -18.08
N GLY A 35 -2.79 -6.48 -18.64
CA GLY A 35 -4.22 -6.62 -18.93
C GLY A 35 -5.07 -6.97 -17.71
N TRP A 36 -4.68 -6.49 -16.52
CA TRP A 36 -5.39 -6.83 -15.29
C TRP A 36 -6.83 -6.30 -15.32
N SER A 37 -7.78 -7.14 -14.92
CA SER A 37 -9.15 -6.72 -14.62
C SER A 37 -9.23 -6.13 -13.21
N GLU A 38 -10.35 -5.47 -12.88
CA GLU A 38 -10.61 -5.01 -11.50
C GLU A 38 -10.52 -6.16 -10.49
N ARG A 39 -11.04 -7.34 -10.84
CA ARG A 39 -10.95 -8.55 -10.00
C ARG A 39 -9.51 -9.01 -9.77
N ASP A 40 -8.66 -8.90 -10.79
CA ASP A 40 -7.23 -9.21 -10.64
C ASP A 40 -6.56 -8.21 -9.70
N LEU A 41 -6.88 -6.92 -9.83
CA LEU A 41 -6.36 -5.85 -8.99
C LEU A 41 -6.81 -5.99 -7.52
N GLN A 42 -8.05 -6.40 -7.27
CA GLN A 42 -8.55 -6.71 -5.91
C GLN A 42 -7.79 -7.88 -5.25
N SER A 43 -7.16 -8.74 -6.04
CA SER A 43 -6.32 -9.85 -5.55
C SER A 43 -4.86 -9.45 -5.33
N ILE A 44 -4.47 -8.20 -5.64
CA ILE A 44 -3.11 -7.70 -5.49
C ILE A 44 -2.98 -6.94 -4.18
N GLN A 45 -1.97 -7.31 -3.39
CA GLN A 45 -1.53 -6.49 -2.26
C GLN A 45 -0.69 -5.32 -2.78
N PHE A 46 -1.14 -4.10 -2.47
CA PHE A 46 -0.38 -2.88 -2.69
C PHE A 46 0.39 -2.48 -1.43
N TYR A 47 1.42 -1.66 -1.60
CA TYR A 47 2.23 -1.12 -0.51
C TYR A 47 2.57 0.35 -0.78
N LEU A 48 2.71 1.15 0.29
CA LEU A 48 3.14 2.55 0.16
C LEU A 48 4.65 2.65 -0.09
N SER A 49 5.08 3.51 -1.02
CA SER A 49 6.51 3.76 -1.27
C SER A 49 7.19 4.61 -0.21
N GLN A 50 6.40 5.35 0.56
CA GLN A 50 6.83 6.25 1.63
C GLN A 50 5.66 6.53 2.58
N ASP A 51 5.95 7.17 3.70
CA ASP A 51 4.94 7.56 4.69
C ASP A 51 3.86 8.47 4.07
N ILE A 52 2.63 8.31 4.56
CA ILE A 52 1.54 9.27 4.40
C ILE A 52 1.14 9.73 5.79
N VAL A 53 1.03 11.05 5.98
CA VAL A 53 0.54 11.64 7.22
C VAL A 53 -0.69 12.49 6.91
N LEU A 54 -1.80 12.15 7.56
CA LEU A 54 -3.05 12.90 7.51
C LEU A 54 -3.21 13.65 8.82
N THR A 55 -3.58 14.92 8.74
CA THR A 55 -3.84 15.77 9.91
C THR A 55 -5.15 16.52 9.76
N ARG A 56 -5.91 16.64 10.84
CA ARG A 56 -7.06 17.56 10.88
C ARG A 56 -7.17 18.21 12.25
N GLN A 57 -7.62 19.45 12.27
CA GLN A 57 -7.98 20.12 13.52
C GLN A 57 -9.35 19.61 13.96
N MET A 58 -9.43 19.10 15.18
CA MET A 58 -10.67 18.66 15.78
C MET A 58 -11.48 19.84 16.29
N ARG A 59 -12.80 19.73 16.16
CA ARG A 59 -13.76 20.65 16.80
C ARG A 59 -14.11 20.12 18.19
N GLU A 60 -14.55 21.02 19.06
CA GLU A 60 -15.01 20.66 20.39
C GLU A 60 -16.14 19.63 20.32
N GLY A 61 -16.04 18.54 21.09
CA GLY A 61 -16.99 17.43 21.08
C GLY A 61 -16.76 16.37 19.99
N GLU A 62 -15.81 16.55 19.06
CA GLU A 62 -15.44 15.48 18.14
C GLU A 62 -14.57 14.42 18.83
N SER A 63 -14.75 13.15 18.44
CA SER A 63 -13.87 12.06 18.86
C SER A 63 -12.87 11.74 17.75
N ALA A 64 -11.61 11.51 18.12
CA ALA A 64 -10.60 10.96 17.22
C ALA A 64 -11.00 9.56 16.73
N ILE A 65 -10.51 9.18 15.55
CA ILE A 65 -10.64 7.80 15.10
C ILE A 65 -9.83 6.89 16.01
N LYS A 66 -10.26 5.62 16.12
CA LYS A 66 -9.71 4.62 17.05
C LYS A 66 -8.19 4.48 16.97
N ASP A 67 -7.62 4.61 15.78
CA ASP A 67 -6.19 4.42 15.51
C ASP A 67 -5.41 5.73 15.29
N GLY A 68 -6.10 6.88 15.40
CA GLY A 68 -5.53 8.21 15.29
C GLY A 68 -4.85 8.65 16.59
N LYS A 69 -3.86 9.53 16.49
CA LYS A 69 -3.21 10.17 17.65
C LYS A 69 -3.65 11.63 17.76
N VAL A 70 -4.09 12.05 18.94
CA VAL A 70 -4.43 13.45 19.23
C VAL A 70 -3.26 14.16 19.89
N LYS A 71 -2.94 15.37 19.41
CA LYS A 71 -1.93 16.27 19.98
C LYS A 71 -2.53 17.66 20.16
N VAL A 72 -2.17 18.35 21.23
CA VAL A 72 -2.53 19.77 21.42
C VAL A 72 -1.41 20.65 20.87
N VAL A 73 -1.71 21.47 19.86
CA VAL A 73 -0.75 22.41 19.23
C VAL A 73 -1.36 23.81 19.26
N ALA A 74 -0.69 24.75 19.94
CA ALA A 74 -1.15 26.14 20.09
C ALA A 74 -2.62 26.25 20.55
N GLY A 75 -3.01 25.42 21.53
CA GLY A 75 -4.36 25.39 22.09
C GLY A 75 -5.42 24.71 21.21
N ARG A 76 -5.02 24.07 20.11
CA ARG A 76 -5.92 23.34 19.20
C ARG A 76 -5.64 21.85 19.26
N GLU A 77 -6.69 21.05 19.31
CA GLU A 77 -6.59 19.60 19.18
C GLU A 77 -6.39 19.21 17.72
N ILE A 78 -5.29 18.51 17.44
CA ILE A 78 -4.92 18.03 16.12
C ILE A 78 -4.91 16.51 16.15
N GLU A 79 -5.73 15.90 15.30
CA GLU A 79 -5.71 14.48 15.03
C GLU A 79 -4.71 14.17 13.91
N GLU A 80 -3.81 13.21 14.13
CA GLU A 80 -2.83 12.70 13.17
C GLU A 80 -3.10 11.21 12.91
N VAL A 81 -3.22 10.85 11.63
CA VAL A 81 -3.26 9.46 11.16
C VAL A 81 -2.03 9.22 10.29
N ARG A 82 -1.20 8.25 10.66
CA ARG A 82 0.06 7.97 9.98
C ARG A 82 0.03 6.59 9.36
N PHE A 83 0.33 6.51 8.08
CA PHE A 83 0.55 5.27 7.34
C PHE A 83 2.03 5.18 6.97
N PRO A 84 2.81 4.34 7.68
CA PRO A 84 4.22 4.18 7.37
C PRO A 84 4.49 3.68 5.95
N LYS A 85 5.71 3.92 5.45
CA LYS A 85 6.22 3.25 4.25
C LYS A 85 6.04 1.74 4.36
N GLY A 86 5.57 1.13 3.27
CA GLY A 86 5.35 -0.30 3.20
C GLY A 86 4.06 -0.78 3.87
N THR A 87 3.19 0.11 4.34
CA THR A 87 1.86 -0.30 4.83
C THR A 87 1.11 -1.03 3.71
N PRO A 88 0.64 -2.26 3.96
CA PRO A 88 -0.13 -3.04 2.99
C PRO A 88 -1.50 -2.42 2.78
N GLY A 89 -1.95 -2.36 1.54
CA GLY A 89 -3.31 -1.93 1.19
C GLY A 89 -3.94 -2.75 0.08
N VAL A 90 -5.26 -2.73 0.02
CA VAL A 90 -6.10 -3.48 -0.93
C VAL A 90 -6.99 -2.53 -1.73
N LEU A 91 -7.25 -2.88 -2.99
CA LEU A 91 -8.20 -2.16 -3.81
C LEU A 91 -9.63 -2.46 -3.34
N LEU A 92 -10.38 -1.43 -2.96
CA LEU A 92 -11.81 -1.55 -2.68
C LEU A 92 -12.62 -1.49 -3.98
N PHE A 93 -12.46 -0.39 -4.72
CA PHE A 93 -13.20 -0.12 -5.96
C PHE A 93 -12.48 0.89 -6.87
N ILE A 94 -12.93 0.99 -8.12
CA ILE A 94 -12.42 1.93 -9.12
C ILE A 94 -13.54 2.91 -9.51
N PRO A 95 -13.67 4.09 -8.85
CA PRO A 95 -14.79 5.01 -9.12
C PRO A 95 -14.74 5.64 -10.51
N LYS A 96 -13.54 5.79 -11.08
CA LYS A 96 -13.29 6.32 -12.43
C LYS A 96 -12.07 5.62 -13.03
N ILE A 97 -11.96 5.65 -14.35
CA ILE A 97 -10.81 5.08 -15.07
C ILE A 97 -9.49 5.54 -14.44
N ASN A 98 -8.66 4.58 -14.04
CA ASN A 98 -7.35 4.81 -13.40
C ASN A 98 -7.42 5.68 -12.12
N ARG A 99 -8.50 5.59 -11.35
CA ARG A 99 -8.64 6.15 -10.00
C ARG A 99 -8.95 5.00 -9.07
N PHE A 100 -8.01 4.66 -8.19
CA PHE A 100 -8.11 3.48 -7.34
C PHE A 100 -8.40 3.92 -5.91
N ALA A 101 -9.45 3.40 -5.30
CA ALA A 101 -9.71 3.54 -3.87
C ALA A 101 -8.96 2.42 -3.13
N ILE A 102 -7.86 2.75 -2.45
CA ILE A 102 -7.04 1.79 -1.70
C ILE A 102 -7.25 2.00 -0.21
N SER A 103 -7.64 0.93 0.49
CA SER A 103 -7.68 0.89 1.96
C SER A 103 -6.38 0.30 2.50
N PHE A 104 -5.88 0.86 3.61
CA PHE A 104 -4.64 0.46 4.28
C PHE A 104 -4.86 0.01 5.73
N GLU A 105 -6.11 -0.06 6.17
CA GLU A 105 -6.48 -0.53 7.51
C GLU A 105 -7.80 -1.31 7.45
N GLU A 106 -8.08 -2.06 8.50
CA GLU A 106 -9.30 -2.86 8.59
C GLU A 106 -10.52 -2.02 9.02
N GLY A 107 -11.71 -2.51 8.68
CA GLY A 107 -12.94 -2.10 9.34
C GLY A 107 -13.65 -0.85 8.79
N GLY A 108 -13.71 -0.66 7.47
CA GLY A 108 -14.61 0.33 6.85
C GLY A 108 -14.38 0.52 5.35
N ASP A 109 -15.46 0.54 4.56
CA ASP A 109 -15.42 0.82 3.12
C ASP A 109 -15.18 2.32 2.81
N ASP A 110 -15.22 3.17 3.83
CA ASP A 110 -14.96 4.62 3.85
C ASP A 110 -13.49 4.96 4.18
N LYS A 111 -12.72 3.98 4.63
CA LYS A 111 -11.31 4.12 5.00
C LYS A 111 -10.37 3.87 3.83
N TYR A 112 -10.44 4.73 2.83
CA TYR A 112 -9.57 4.64 1.66
C TYR A 112 -8.95 5.98 1.27
N MET A 113 -7.84 5.89 0.55
CA MET A 113 -7.23 7.01 -0.16
C MET A 113 -7.29 6.76 -1.65
N MET A 114 -7.37 7.84 -2.42
CA MET A 114 -7.46 7.78 -3.87
C MET A 114 -6.06 7.79 -4.48
N PHE A 115 -5.80 6.91 -5.44
CA PHE A 115 -4.54 6.85 -6.20
C PHE A 115 -4.81 6.92 -7.70
N GLY A 116 -3.90 7.55 -8.45
CA GLY A 116 -4.00 7.63 -9.90
C GLY A 116 -2.67 7.86 -10.59
N PRO A 117 -2.60 7.58 -11.91
CA PRO A 117 -1.36 7.65 -12.65
C PRO A 117 -0.89 9.10 -12.78
N ASN A 118 0.36 9.36 -12.43
CA ASN A 118 1.00 10.65 -12.62
C ASN A 118 2.01 10.59 -13.77
N GLN A 119 1.72 11.29 -14.87
CA GLN A 119 2.56 11.29 -16.07
C GLN A 119 3.97 11.82 -15.82
N LYS A 120 4.13 12.82 -14.93
CA LYS A 120 5.45 13.38 -14.58
C LYS A 120 6.34 12.35 -13.87
N TYR A 121 5.75 11.33 -13.25
CA TYR A 121 6.46 10.28 -12.51
C TYR A 121 6.32 8.93 -13.20
N SER A 122 6.52 8.89 -14.52
CA SER A 122 6.50 7.67 -15.34
C SER A 122 5.18 6.87 -15.24
N GLY A 123 4.07 7.55 -14.98
CA GLY A 123 2.75 6.93 -14.84
C GLY A 123 2.58 6.12 -13.56
N LYS A 124 3.42 6.32 -12.53
CA LYS A 124 3.22 5.72 -11.20
C LYS A 124 1.86 6.11 -10.63
N TYR A 125 1.21 5.18 -9.94
CA TYR A 125 -0.04 5.45 -9.23
C TYR A 125 0.29 6.12 -7.90
N MET A 126 0.04 7.41 -7.83
CA MET A 126 0.37 8.26 -6.68
C MET A 126 -0.90 8.73 -5.98
N MET A 127 -0.77 9.05 -4.69
CA MET A 127 -1.86 9.59 -3.89
C MET A 127 -2.45 10.84 -4.54
N LEU A 128 -3.76 10.92 -4.57
CA LEU A 128 -4.53 12.03 -5.11
C LEU A 128 -5.09 12.87 -3.96
N ALA A 129 -5.18 14.17 -4.20
CA ALA A 129 -5.92 15.09 -3.36
C ALA A 129 -7.03 15.77 -4.17
N ALA A 130 -8.08 16.19 -3.48
CA ALA A 130 -9.16 16.99 -4.06
C ALA A 130 -8.62 18.37 -4.49
N ASP A 131 -7.71 18.91 -3.69
CA ASP A 131 -7.00 20.16 -3.96
C ASP A 131 -5.56 20.07 -3.46
N TRP A 132 -4.64 20.71 -4.18
CA TRP A 132 -3.24 20.88 -3.81
C TRP A 132 -2.94 22.37 -3.70
N ASP A 133 -2.80 22.86 -2.47
CA ASP A 133 -2.17 24.14 -2.17
C ASP A 133 -0.63 23.94 -2.21
N ARG A 134 0.13 25.04 -2.24
CA ARG A 134 1.59 25.06 -2.32
C ARG A 134 2.25 24.16 -1.26
N ASP A 135 1.66 24.05 -0.07
CA ASP A 135 2.25 23.35 1.08
C ASP A 135 1.51 22.08 1.52
N TYR A 136 0.24 21.89 1.12
CA TYR A 136 -0.58 20.77 1.58
C TYR A 136 -1.65 20.34 0.55
N GLY A 137 -2.05 19.08 0.63
CA GLY A 137 -3.18 18.53 -0.10
C GLY A 137 -4.38 18.30 0.81
N THR A 138 -5.59 18.43 0.25
CA THR A 138 -6.84 18.08 0.93
C THR A 138 -7.36 16.73 0.47
N VAL A 139 -7.55 15.79 1.40
CA VAL A 139 -8.05 14.44 1.12
C VAL A 139 -9.23 14.07 1.99
N SER A 140 -10.12 13.24 1.45
CA SER A 140 -11.17 12.60 2.22
C SER A 140 -10.68 11.24 2.72
N TYR A 141 -10.92 10.95 4.00
CA TYR A 141 -10.56 9.69 4.65
C TYR A 141 -11.52 9.42 5.81
N ASN A 142 -12.14 8.23 5.87
CA ASN A 142 -13.08 7.85 6.93
C ASN A 142 -14.19 8.90 7.12
N ASP A 143 -14.83 9.30 6.02
CA ASP A 143 -15.86 10.34 5.92
C ASP A 143 -15.48 11.73 6.48
N ARG A 144 -14.19 11.97 6.69
CA ARG A 144 -13.64 13.22 7.23
C ARG A 144 -12.66 13.83 6.24
N VAL A 145 -12.50 15.14 6.32
CA VAL A 145 -11.53 15.88 5.50
C VAL A 145 -10.24 16.08 6.29
N TYR A 146 -9.12 15.66 5.71
CA TYR A 146 -7.78 15.80 6.26
C TYR A 146 -6.89 16.62 5.35
N ARG A 147 -5.86 17.22 5.94
CA ARG A 147 -4.71 17.78 5.24
C ARG A 147 -3.57 16.78 5.25
N THR A 148 -2.83 16.73 4.15
CA THR A 148 -1.59 15.97 4.04
C THR A 148 -0.48 16.87 3.54
N ASP A 149 0.74 16.66 3.99
CA ASP A 149 1.87 17.45 3.52
C ASP A 149 2.26 17.09 2.07
N SER A 150 3.03 17.96 1.44
CA SER A 150 3.49 17.76 0.06
C SER A 150 4.43 16.56 -0.12
N ASN A 151 5.11 16.07 0.91
CA ASN A 151 5.90 14.85 0.80
C ASN A 151 4.98 13.65 0.66
N SER A 152 3.93 13.55 1.48
CA SER A 152 2.92 12.49 1.41
C SER A 152 2.29 12.37 0.01
N ALA A 153 2.15 13.49 -0.72
CA ALA A 153 1.71 13.54 -2.12
C ALA A 153 2.52 12.64 -3.08
N TYR A 154 3.81 12.45 -2.79
CA TYR A 154 4.68 11.64 -3.64
C TYR A 154 4.52 10.12 -3.40
N SER A 155 3.60 9.70 -2.52
CA SER A 155 3.50 8.30 -2.14
C SER A 155 2.86 7.52 -3.28
N ALA A 156 3.64 6.59 -3.83
CA ALA A 156 3.24 5.73 -4.92
C ALA A 156 2.89 4.33 -4.41
N LEU A 157 1.95 3.68 -5.09
CA LEU A 157 1.67 2.27 -4.88
C LEU A 157 2.83 1.41 -5.41
N LEU A 158 3.23 0.43 -4.62
CA LEU A 158 4.17 -0.62 -4.98
C LEU A 158 3.46 -1.97 -4.93
N ILE A 159 3.97 -2.93 -5.71
CA ILE A 159 3.49 -4.32 -5.73
C ILE A 159 4.66 -5.31 -5.77
N ASP A 160 4.46 -6.53 -5.27
CA ASP A 160 5.38 -7.63 -5.51
C ASP A 160 5.05 -8.32 -6.83
N LEU A 161 5.64 -7.81 -7.92
CA LEU A 161 5.45 -8.36 -9.26
C LEU A 161 5.92 -9.82 -9.39
N LYS A 162 6.94 -10.23 -8.61
CA LYS A 162 7.47 -11.59 -8.64
C LYS A 162 6.47 -12.56 -8.00
N ALA A 163 5.88 -12.18 -6.86
CA ALA A 163 4.84 -12.97 -6.21
C ALA A 163 3.59 -13.13 -7.07
N ILE A 164 3.15 -12.05 -7.73
CA ILE A 164 2.00 -12.07 -8.65
C ILE A 164 2.27 -13.07 -9.79
N ARG A 165 3.40 -12.95 -10.48
CA ARG A 165 3.78 -13.86 -11.58
C ARG A 165 3.88 -15.31 -11.14
N LYS A 166 4.48 -15.58 -9.97
CA LYS A 166 4.60 -16.94 -9.41
C LYS A 166 3.22 -17.56 -9.15
N THR A 167 2.28 -16.77 -8.62
CA THR A 167 0.90 -17.21 -8.35
C THR A 167 0.16 -17.52 -9.66
N THR A 168 0.29 -16.66 -10.67
CA THR A 168 -0.31 -16.89 -12.00
C THR A 168 0.22 -18.15 -12.67
N ILE A 169 1.53 -18.42 -12.60
CA ILE A 169 2.13 -19.64 -13.17
C ILE A 169 1.56 -20.89 -12.50
N LYS A 170 1.50 -20.92 -11.16
CA LYS A 170 0.93 -22.04 -10.40
C LYS A 170 -0.52 -22.34 -10.79
N LYS A 171 -1.33 -21.29 -11.03
CA LYS A 171 -2.73 -21.46 -11.50
C LYS A 171 -2.81 -22.07 -12.91
N LYS A 172 -1.82 -21.84 -13.77
CA LYS A 172 -1.81 -22.30 -15.18
C LYS A 172 -1.19 -23.68 -15.40
N THR A 173 -0.53 -24.29 -14.42
CA THR A 173 0.11 -25.61 -14.58
C THR A 173 -0.92 -26.71 -14.81
N ALA A 174 -1.20 -27.04 -16.08
CA ALA A 174 -1.98 -28.20 -16.47
C ALA A 174 -1.15 -29.48 -16.38
N LYS A 175 -1.72 -30.57 -15.85
CA LYS A 175 -1.02 -31.85 -15.64
C LYS A 175 -0.82 -32.69 -16.92
N GLY A 176 -1.22 -32.17 -18.08
CA GLY A 176 -1.31 -32.94 -19.30
C GLY A 176 -2.51 -33.90 -19.30
N ARG A 177 -2.81 -34.45 -20.48
CA ARG A 177 -3.82 -35.50 -20.68
C ARG A 177 -3.09 -36.74 -21.18
N THR A 178 -3.24 -37.87 -20.50
CA THR A 178 -2.69 -39.15 -20.96
C THR A 178 -3.68 -39.85 -21.89
N VAL A 179 -3.15 -40.59 -22.85
CA VAL A 179 -3.93 -41.48 -23.72
C VAL A 179 -4.08 -42.82 -22.99
N ASN A 180 -5.31 -43.33 -22.92
CA ASN A 180 -5.58 -44.72 -22.57
C ASN A 180 -5.71 -45.53 -23.85
#